data_AF-A0AAD7IZ81-F1
#
_entry.id   AF-A0AAD7IZ81-F1
#
_cell.length_a   1.000
_cell.length_b   1.000
_cell.length_c   1.000
_cell.angle_alpha   90.00
_cell.angle_beta   90.00
_cell.angle_gamma   90.00
#
_symmetry.space_group_name_H-M   'P 1'
#
loop_
_entity.id
_entity.type
_entity.pdbx_description
1 polymer ?
#
loop_
_entity_poly.entity_id
_entity_poly.type
_entity_poly.pdbx_seq_one_letter_code
_entity_poly.pdbx_strand_id
1 'polypeptide(L)'
;MCQHLQTLVGQFTVIVNYLGTDITAMQGMPPFTAQADCDTIVSALGSFVQVHQALLATVIGKHAIFVQFGATAPVAAVLRTLEATIDSFAFAMINLIPCGADSVKRQEWFGHLGRELNHALRAVLHPQPTLPNCYPRLCRPLK
;
A
#
# COMPACT_ATOMS: atom_id res chain seq x y z
N MET A 1 -0.59 -27.80 7.78
CA MET A 1 -0.42 -26.90 6.61
C MET A 1 -1.11 -25.53 6.76
N CYS A 2 -2.14 -25.38 7.62
CA CYS A 2 -2.75 -24.06 7.94
C CYS A 2 -1.81 -23.08 8.68
N GLN A 3 -0.69 -23.55 9.24
CA GLN A 3 0.16 -22.74 10.11
C GLN A 3 0.93 -21.65 9.35
N HIS A 4 1.45 -21.93 8.15
CA HIS A 4 2.14 -20.92 7.35
C HIS A 4 1.21 -19.81 6.84
N LEU A 5 -0.05 -20.15 6.57
CA LEU A 5 -1.05 -19.15 6.20
C LEU A 5 -1.40 -18.25 7.39
N GLN A 6 -1.58 -18.85 8.58
CA GLN A 6 -1.77 -18.11 9.82
C GLN A 6 -0.55 -17.25 10.16
N THR A 7 0.67 -17.72 9.88
CA THR A 7 1.88 -16.91 10.01
C THR A 7 1.85 -15.71 9.08
N LEU A 8 1.50 -15.88 7.80
CA LEU A 8 1.43 -14.76 6.84
C LEU A 8 0.44 -13.69 7.31
N VAL A 9 -0.80 -14.09 7.63
CA VAL A 9 -1.83 -13.16 8.13
C VAL A 9 -1.40 -12.52 9.45
N GLY A 10 -0.77 -13.29 10.34
CA GLY A 10 -0.22 -12.78 11.60
C GLY A 10 0.86 -11.72 11.39
N GLN A 11 1.78 -11.92 10.46
CA GLN A 11 2.84 -10.94 10.16
C GLN A 11 2.27 -9.63 9.58
N PHE A 12 1.28 -9.72 8.69
CA PHE A 12 0.57 -8.54 8.21
C PHE A 12 -0.16 -7.80 9.34
N THR A 13 -0.75 -8.53 10.28
CA THR A 13 -1.41 -7.94 11.46
C THR A 13 -0.40 -7.21 12.34
N VAL A 14 0.82 -7.75 12.49
CA VAL A 14 1.90 -7.07 13.24
C VAL A 14 2.31 -5.77 12.55
N ILE A 15 2.45 -5.76 11.22
CA ILE A 15 2.76 -4.52 10.47
C ILE A 15 1.67 -3.47 10.68
N VAL A 16 0.40 -3.86 10.60
CA VAL A 16 -0.75 -2.98 10.88
C VAL A 16 -0.66 -2.38 12.29
N ASN A 17 -0.29 -3.17 13.29
CA ASN A 17 -0.16 -2.69 14.67
C ASN A 17 1.00 -1.71 14.86
N TYR A 18 2.14 -1.93 14.18
CA TYR A 18 3.25 -0.97 14.20
C TYR A 18 2.84 0.37 13.59
N LEU A 19 2.22 0.35 12.40
CA LEU A 19 1.71 1.56 11.77
C LEU A 19 0.65 2.26 12.63
N GLY A 20 -0.23 1.51 13.30
CA GLY A 20 -1.21 2.08 14.24
C GLY A 20 -0.56 2.76 15.45
N THR A 21 0.55 2.20 15.94
CA THR A 21 1.34 2.81 17.02
C THR A 21 2.00 4.10 16.54
N ASP A 22 2.59 4.10 15.35
CA ASP A 22 3.20 5.29 14.74
C ASP A 22 2.15 6.39 14.49
N ILE A 23 0.97 6.02 13.98
CA ILE A 23 -0.16 6.95 13.82
C ILE A 23 -0.52 7.62 15.14
N THR A 24 -0.58 6.85 16.22
CA THR A 24 -0.89 7.38 17.54
C THR A 24 0.23 8.29 18.04
N ALA A 25 1.49 7.93 17.83
CA ALA A 25 2.63 8.74 18.21
C ALA A 25 2.72 10.07 17.45
N MET A 26 2.27 10.09 16.19
CA MET A 26 2.17 11.30 15.37
C MET A 26 1.11 12.28 15.88
N GLN A 27 0.14 11.83 16.68
CA GLN A 27 -0.90 12.71 17.24
C GLN A 27 -0.27 13.66 18.26
N GLY A 28 -0.39 14.96 18.02
CA GLY A 28 0.14 16.00 18.89
C GLY A 28 1.62 16.33 18.65
N MET A 29 2.28 15.71 17.67
CA MET A 29 3.60 16.17 17.25
C MET A 29 3.52 17.55 16.59
N PRO A 30 4.46 18.47 16.89
CA PRO A 30 4.55 19.72 16.16
C PRO A 30 4.97 19.46 14.71
N PRO A 31 4.51 20.26 13.74
CA PRO A 31 4.91 20.11 12.35
C PRO A 31 6.42 20.32 12.13
N PHE A 32 6.99 19.58 11.20
CA PHE A 32 8.35 19.77 10.72
C PHE A 32 8.44 21.06 9.90
N THR A 33 9.21 22.03 10.36
CA THR A 33 9.33 23.34 9.71
C THR A 33 10.62 23.51 8.92
N ALA A 34 11.62 22.66 9.15
CA ALA A 34 12.88 22.71 8.42
C ALA A 34 12.77 21.95 7.09
N GLN A 35 13.15 22.60 5.99
CA GLN A 35 13.06 22.01 4.64
C GLN A 35 13.88 20.72 4.53
N ALA A 36 15.06 20.65 5.16
CA ALA A 36 15.90 19.45 5.14
C ALA A 36 15.22 18.23 5.78
N ASP A 37 14.46 18.43 6.86
CA ASP A 37 13.69 17.37 7.51
C ASP A 37 12.53 16.95 6.61
N CYS A 38 11.82 17.93 6.05
CA CYS A 38 10.76 17.73 5.07
C CYS A 38 11.23 16.89 3.87
N ASP A 39 12.40 17.19 3.28
CA ASP A 39 12.95 16.45 2.15
C ASP A 39 13.38 15.02 2.53
N THR A 40 13.96 14.85 3.72
CA THR A 40 14.35 13.54 4.26
C THR A 40 13.13 12.64 4.43
N ILE A 41 12.06 13.18 5.01
CA ILE A 41 10.82 12.43 5.22
C ILE A 41 10.17 12.07 3.88
N VAL A 42 10.11 13.01 2.92
CA VAL A 42 9.57 12.73 1.57
C VAL A 42 10.37 11.63 0.87
N SER A 43 11.70 11.62 0.99
CA SER A 43 12.55 10.55 0.43
C SER A 43 12.27 9.19 1.07
N ALA A 44 12.13 9.15 2.41
CA ALA A 44 11.77 7.93 3.13
C ALA A 44 10.38 7.40 2.73
N LEU A 45 9.40 8.31 2.57
CA LEU A 45 8.07 7.97 2.09
C LEU A 45 8.10 7.43 0.65
N GLY A 46 8.95 7.99 -0.21
CA GLY A 46 9.19 7.45 -1.56
C GLY A 46 9.74 6.01 -1.54
N SER A 47 10.67 5.72 -0.64
CA SER A 47 11.18 4.35 -0.45
C SER A 47 10.11 3.40 0.09
N PHE A 48 9.30 3.88 1.04
CA PHE A 48 8.17 3.13 1.60
C PHE A 48 7.15 2.74 0.52
N VAL A 49 6.84 3.66 -0.40
CA VAL A 49 5.98 3.43 -1.56
C VAL A 49 6.50 2.27 -2.42
N GLN A 50 7.79 2.27 -2.72
CA GLN A 50 8.40 1.24 -3.57
C GLN A 50 8.35 -0.15 -2.93
N VAL A 51 8.62 -0.24 -1.63
CA VAL A 51 8.51 -1.52 -0.89
C VAL A 51 7.06 -2.02 -0.88
N HIS A 52 6.07 -1.13 -0.72
CA HIS A 52 4.66 -1.50 -0.77
C HIS A 52 4.24 -2.02 -2.15
N GLN A 53 4.68 -1.37 -3.22
CA GLN A 53 4.43 -1.86 -4.59
C GLN A 53 5.05 -3.24 -4.82
N ALA A 54 6.28 -3.48 -4.34
CA ALA A 54 6.93 -4.79 -4.43
C ALA A 54 6.20 -5.87 -3.62
N LEU A 55 5.69 -5.53 -2.43
CA LEU A 55 4.88 -6.42 -1.60
C LEU A 55 3.58 -6.82 -2.32
N LEU A 56 2.85 -5.86 -2.88
CA LEU A 56 1.61 -6.12 -3.62
C LEU A 56 1.86 -6.98 -4.86
N ALA A 57 2.88 -6.66 -5.66
CA ALA A 57 3.26 -7.46 -6.82
C ALA A 57 3.57 -8.92 -6.41
N THR A 58 4.24 -9.11 -5.27
CA THR A 58 4.54 -10.44 -4.72
C THR A 58 3.28 -11.18 -4.30
N VAL A 59 2.34 -10.52 -3.62
CA VAL A 59 1.09 -11.13 -3.14
C VAL A 59 0.18 -11.47 -4.33
N ILE A 60 0.03 -10.58 -5.32
CA ILE A 60 -0.70 -10.87 -6.56
C ILE A 60 -0.05 -12.04 -7.31
N GLY A 61 1.28 -12.03 -7.44
CA GLY A 61 2.02 -13.11 -8.11
C GLY A 61 1.86 -14.48 -7.46
N LYS A 62 1.49 -14.53 -6.16
CA LYS A 62 1.20 -15.76 -5.42
C LYS A 62 -0.29 -16.13 -5.36
N HIS A 63 -1.16 -15.41 -6.09
CA HIS A 63 -2.59 -15.65 -6.09
C HIS A 63 -2.98 -17.10 -6.37
N ALA A 64 -2.33 -17.77 -7.33
CA ALA A 64 -2.60 -19.18 -7.66
C ALA A 64 -2.43 -20.11 -6.43
N ILE A 65 -1.42 -19.83 -5.60
CA ILE A 65 -1.20 -20.57 -4.34
C ILE A 65 -2.34 -20.26 -3.37
N PHE A 66 -2.74 -19.00 -3.23
CA PHE A 66 -3.84 -18.64 -2.33
C PHE A 66 -5.17 -19.27 -2.76
N VAL A 67 -5.45 -19.38 -4.05
CA VAL A 67 -6.63 -20.08 -4.57
C VAL A 67 -6.56 -21.58 -4.25
N GLN A 68 -5.41 -22.21 -4.52
CA GLN A 68 -5.22 -23.64 -4.29
C GLN A 68 -5.49 -24.05 -2.83
N PHE A 69 -5.23 -23.16 -1.88
CA PHE A 69 -5.39 -23.43 -0.44
C PHE A 69 -6.56 -22.68 0.21
N GLY A 70 -7.48 -22.08 -0.56
CA GLY A 70 -8.66 -21.39 -0.01
C GLY A 70 -8.34 -20.17 0.85
N ALA A 71 -7.18 -19.54 0.60
CA ALA A 71 -6.60 -18.48 1.41
C ALA A 71 -6.83 -17.06 0.88
N THR A 72 -7.48 -16.93 -0.27
CA THR A 72 -7.72 -15.63 -0.94
C THR A 72 -8.50 -14.66 -0.04
N ALA A 73 -9.55 -15.12 0.63
CA ALA A 73 -10.37 -14.31 1.52
C ALA A 73 -9.60 -13.75 2.74
N PRO A 74 -8.91 -14.57 3.56
CA PRO A 74 -8.17 -14.06 4.72
C PRO A 74 -6.97 -13.16 4.32
N VAL A 75 -6.28 -13.47 3.22
CA VAL A 75 -5.21 -12.59 2.70
C VAL A 75 -5.79 -11.25 2.24
N ALA A 76 -6.90 -11.26 1.50
CA ALA A 76 -7.55 -10.04 1.08
C ALA A 76 -8.10 -9.20 2.26
N ALA A 77 -8.56 -9.84 3.33
CA ALA A 77 -9.00 -9.14 4.54
C ALA A 77 -7.83 -8.38 5.18
N VAL A 78 -6.67 -9.01 5.34
CA VAL A 78 -5.51 -8.35 5.96
C VAL A 78 -4.93 -7.23 5.08
N LEU A 79 -4.97 -7.40 3.75
CA LEU A 79 -4.55 -6.35 2.81
C LEU A 79 -5.48 -5.13 2.85
N ARG A 80 -6.80 -5.31 3.03
CA ARG A 80 -7.73 -4.17 3.23
C ARG A 80 -7.41 -3.40 4.50
N THR A 81 -7.14 -4.12 5.59
CA THR A 81 -6.76 -3.47 6.85
C THR A 81 -5.47 -2.69 6.66
N LEU A 82 -4.48 -3.27 5.98
CA LEU A 82 -3.23 -2.60 5.65
C LEU A 82 -3.47 -1.34 4.78
N GLU A 83 -4.33 -1.40 3.76
CA GLU A 83 -4.73 -0.24 2.94
C GLU A 83 -5.25 0.91 3.81
N ALA A 84 -6.24 0.62 4.66
CA ALA A 84 -6.85 1.63 5.53
C ALA A 84 -5.86 2.24 6.54
N THR A 85 -4.95 1.42 7.08
CA THR A 85 -3.93 1.90 8.01
C THR A 85 -2.87 2.76 7.30
N ILE A 86 -2.45 2.39 6.09
CA ILE A 86 -1.50 3.19 5.29
C ILE A 86 -2.12 4.53 4.89
N ASP A 87 -3.40 4.56 4.51
CA ASP A 87 -4.10 5.81 4.21
C ASP A 87 -4.13 6.72 5.44
N SER A 88 -4.42 6.16 6.61
CA SER A 88 -4.41 6.92 7.88
C SER A 88 -3.02 7.46 8.22
N PHE A 89 -1.98 6.65 8.04
CA PHE A 89 -0.58 7.05 8.21
C PHE A 89 -0.19 8.18 7.25
N ALA A 90 -0.58 8.07 5.98
CA ALA A 90 -0.34 9.09 4.97
C ALA A 90 -1.00 10.42 5.33
N PHE A 91 -2.27 10.40 5.76
CA PHE A 91 -2.97 11.61 6.21
C PHE A 91 -2.31 12.25 7.43
N ALA A 92 -1.86 11.46 8.40
CA ALA A 92 -1.14 11.97 9.56
C ALA A 92 0.19 12.64 9.16
N MET A 93 0.95 12.02 8.26
CA MET A 93 2.21 12.58 7.74
C MET A 93 2.01 13.87 6.94
N ILE A 94 0.95 13.96 6.12
CA ILE A 94 0.63 15.20 5.38
C ILE A 94 0.46 16.39 6.33
N ASN A 95 -0.18 16.18 7.49
CA ASN A 95 -0.40 17.23 8.47
C ASN A 95 0.89 17.67 9.18
N LEU A 96 1.87 16.78 9.30
CA LEU A 96 3.13 17.06 10.00
C LEU A 96 4.20 17.72 9.11
N ILE A 97 4.01 17.79 7.79
CA ILE A 97 5.04 18.27 6.86
C ILE A 97 4.51 19.49 6.06
N PRO A 98 4.50 20.69 6.66
CA PRO A 98 4.00 21.91 6.03
C PRO A 98 4.98 22.59 5.06
N CYS A 99 6.28 22.24 5.05
CA CYS A 99 7.23 22.87 4.11
C CYS A 99 6.83 22.57 2.65
N GLY A 100 6.82 23.62 1.81
CA GLY A 100 6.42 23.58 0.39
C GLY A 100 7.36 22.74 -0.50
N ALA A 101 7.07 22.44 -1.76
CA ALA A 101 5.92 22.75 -2.62
C ALA A 101 5.18 21.44 -2.99
N ASP A 102 3.89 21.55 -3.27
CA ASP A 102 2.96 20.49 -3.66
C ASP A 102 2.54 19.52 -2.54
N SER A 103 1.88 20.04 -1.49
CA SER A 103 0.92 19.24 -0.70
C SER A 103 -0.03 18.44 -1.60
N VAL A 104 -0.35 18.98 -2.77
CA VAL A 104 -1.06 18.33 -3.88
C VAL A 104 -0.29 17.13 -4.45
N LYS A 105 1.01 17.22 -4.80
CA LYS A 105 1.79 16.07 -5.28
C LYS A 105 1.94 15.00 -4.19
N ARG A 106 2.07 15.40 -2.92
CA ARG A 106 2.09 14.43 -1.81
C ARG A 106 0.76 13.69 -1.71
N GLN A 107 -0.37 14.40 -1.74
CA GLN A 107 -1.70 13.79 -1.81
C GLN A 107 -1.88 12.91 -3.05
N GLU A 108 -1.33 13.30 -4.20
CA GLU A 108 -1.35 12.46 -5.40
C GLU A 108 -0.49 11.20 -5.25
N TRP A 109 0.69 11.28 -4.62
CA TRP A 109 1.57 10.13 -4.37
C TRP A 109 0.91 9.14 -3.42
N PHE A 110 0.33 9.62 -2.32
CA PHE A 110 -0.41 8.78 -1.39
C PHE A 110 -1.73 8.26 -1.99
N GLY A 111 -2.44 9.08 -2.74
CA GLY A 111 -3.64 8.67 -3.47
C GLY A 111 -3.34 7.63 -4.55
N HIS A 112 -2.14 7.65 -5.14
CA HIS A 112 -1.69 6.60 -6.06
C HIS A 112 -1.46 5.28 -5.33
N LEU A 113 -0.84 5.29 -4.14
CA LEU A 113 -0.66 4.10 -3.31
C LEU A 113 -1.98 3.39 -2.99
N GLY A 114 -2.99 4.15 -2.52
CA GLY A 114 -4.30 3.60 -2.20
C GLY A 114 -4.95 2.93 -3.43
N ARG A 115 -4.85 3.56 -4.61
CA ARG A 115 -5.37 2.96 -5.86
C ARG A 115 -4.67 1.66 -6.25
N GLU A 116 -3.35 1.56 -6.06
CA GLU A 116 -2.59 0.33 -6.34
C GLU A 116 -2.95 -0.80 -5.37
N LEU A 117 -3.14 -0.50 -4.08
CA LEU A 117 -3.63 -1.46 -3.08
C LEU A 117 -5.02 -1.99 -3.44
N ASN A 118 -5.94 -1.10 -3.83
CA ASN A 118 -7.28 -1.49 -4.25
C ASN A 118 -7.27 -2.36 -5.51
N HIS A 119 -6.38 -2.08 -6.46
CA HIS A 119 -6.17 -2.91 -7.64
C HIS A 119 -5.68 -4.30 -7.25
N ALA A 120 -4.65 -4.38 -6.40
CA ALA A 120 -4.09 -5.64 -5.92
C ALA A 120 -5.11 -6.49 -5.17
N LEU A 121 -5.90 -5.86 -4.30
CA LEU A 121 -7.00 -6.49 -3.58
C LEU A 121 -8.03 -7.10 -4.54
N ARG A 122 -8.42 -6.36 -5.57
CA ARG A 122 -9.32 -6.85 -6.63
C ARG A 122 -8.71 -8.04 -7.37
N ALA A 123 -7.42 -7.99 -7.71
CA ALA A 123 -6.75 -9.10 -8.37
C ALA A 123 -6.67 -10.37 -7.49
N VAL A 124 -6.57 -10.22 -6.16
CA VAL A 124 -6.53 -11.36 -5.23
C VAL A 124 -7.91 -11.98 -4.98
N LEU A 125 -8.98 -11.18 -5.03
CA LEU A 125 -10.37 -11.64 -4.77
C LEU A 125 -11.12 -12.06 -6.03
N HIS A 126 -10.84 -11.37 -7.13
CA HIS A 126 -11.40 -11.61 -8.44
C HIS A 126 -10.22 -11.87 -9.36
N PRO A 127 -9.77 -13.13 -9.50
CA PRO A 127 -8.88 -13.47 -10.59
C PRO A 127 -9.53 -12.98 -11.87
N GLN A 128 -8.90 -12.03 -12.54
CA GLN A 128 -9.26 -11.73 -13.93
C GLN A 128 -9.22 -13.08 -14.65
N PRO A 129 -10.31 -13.50 -15.34
CA PRO A 129 -10.21 -14.63 -16.25
C PRO A 129 -9.06 -14.27 -17.18
N THR A 130 -8.00 -15.08 -17.19
CA THR A 130 -6.74 -14.81 -17.88
C THR A 130 -7.02 -14.32 -19.30
N LEU A 131 -7.03 -13.01 -19.51
CA LEU A 131 -6.94 -12.45 -20.84
C LEU A 131 -5.50 -12.72 -21.27
N PRO A 132 -5.27 -13.48 -22.35
CA PRO A 132 -3.93 -13.69 -22.85
C PRO A 132 -3.40 -12.30 -23.26
N ASN A 133 -2.45 -11.80 -22.47
CA ASN A 133 -1.53 -10.75 -22.85
C ASN A 133 -2.18 -9.46 -23.40
N CYS A 134 -2.74 -8.61 -22.53
CA CYS A 134 -3.04 -7.23 -22.87
C CYS A 134 -2.55 -6.30 -21.76
N TYR A 135 -1.29 -5.87 -21.89
CA TYR A 135 -0.75 -4.74 -21.14
C TYR A 135 -1.40 -3.44 -21.69
N PRO A 136 -2.01 -2.58 -20.86
CA PRO A 136 -2.87 -1.48 -21.34
C PRO A 136 -2.12 -0.27 -21.92
N ARG A 137 -0.85 -0.39 -22.32
CA ARG A 137 -0.09 0.72 -22.93
C ARG A 137 0.16 0.59 -24.44
N LEU A 138 -0.35 -0.44 -25.12
CA LEU A 138 -0.14 -0.64 -26.56
C LEU A 138 -1.40 -0.74 -27.42
N CYS A 139 -2.60 -0.66 -26.84
CA CYS A 139 -3.85 -0.55 -27.62
C CYS A 139 -4.26 0.91 -27.78
N ARG A 140 -3.51 1.69 -28.58
CA ARG A 140 -4.04 2.91 -29.19
C ARG A 140 -4.13 2.65 -30.70
N PRO A 141 -5.31 2.76 -31.34
CA PRO A 141 -5.38 2.71 -32.79
C PRO A 141 -4.68 3.96 -33.34
N LEU A 142 -3.60 3.76 -34.10
CA LEU A 142 -3.10 4.78 -35.01
C LEU A 142 -4.20 4.99 -36.05
N LYS A 143 -4.80 6.18 -36.04
CA LYS A 143 -5.48 6.72 -37.21
C LYS A 143 -4.44 7.15 -38.22
#